data_AF-A0A819PXS3-F1
#
_entry.id   AF-A0A819PXS3-F1
#
_cell.length_a   1.000
_cell.length_b   1.000
_cell.length_c   1.000
_cell.angle_alpha   90.00
_cell.angle_beta   90.00
_cell.angle_gamma   90.00
#
_symmetry.space_group_name_H-M   'P 1'
#
loop_
_entity.id
_entity.type
_entity.pdbx_description
1 polymer ?
#
loop_
_entity_poly.entity_id
_entity_poly.type
_entity_poly.pdbx_seq_one_letter_code
_entity_poly.pdbx_strand_id
1 'polypeptide(L)'
;MRFSLHEWRKQVTYFKRNNFKDLQKVRGIVNTIAFFIVWGYAGYFIANRADKSAKETGIPHSLQVAQIIGNKYITKWNLNTGETEQIDVDQALVEKEIEARKQVLEQRRLREEARQASLITNTKS
;
A
#
# COMPACT_ATOMS: atom_id res chain seq x y z
N MET A 1 2.09 62.58 31.99
CA MET A 1 1.18 61.61 31.33
C MET A 1 0.73 60.58 32.35
N ARG A 2 -0.53 60.60 32.79
CA ARG A 2 -1.09 59.56 33.68
C ARG A 2 -1.56 58.39 32.80
N PHE A 3 -0.81 57.30 32.79
CA PHE A 3 -1.27 56.05 32.17
C PHE A 3 -2.49 55.55 32.95
N SER A 4 -3.65 55.58 32.30
CA SER A 4 -4.89 55.04 32.86
C SER A 4 -4.79 53.52 32.92
N LEU A 5 -4.94 52.96 34.13
CA LEU A 5 -4.96 51.51 34.39
C LEU A 5 -6.00 50.78 33.51
N HIS A 6 -7.05 51.48 33.10
CA HIS A 6 -8.11 50.97 32.23
C HIS A 6 -7.63 50.80 30.78
N GLU A 7 -6.85 51.75 30.25
CA GLU A 7 -6.30 51.66 28.89
C GLU A 7 -5.22 50.58 28.78
N TRP A 8 -4.39 50.44 29.83
CA TRP A 8 -3.41 49.36 29.91
C TRP A 8 -4.08 47.97 29.91
N ARG A 9 -5.16 47.78 30.68
CA ARG A 9 -5.94 46.53 30.67
C ARG A 9 -6.52 46.25 29.28
N LYS A 10 -7.07 47.25 28.59
CA LYS A 10 -7.58 47.07 27.21
C LYS A 10 -6.47 46.62 26.26
N GLN A 11 -5.30 47.27 26.27
CA GLN A 11 -4.18 46.89 25.40
C GLN A 11 -3.68 45.47 25.68
N VAL A 12 -3.51 45.08 26.95
CA VAL A 12 -3.07 43.72 27.32
C VAL A 12 -4.08 42.67 26.87
N THR A 13 -5.38 42.96 27.00
CA THR A 13 -6.44 42.02 26.58
C THR A 13 -6.49 41.87 25.06
N TYR A 14 -6.33 42.97 24.31
CA TYR A 14 -6.24 42.94 22.85
C TYR A 14 -5.01 42.17 22.36
N PHE A 15 -3.84 42.40 22.98
CA PHE A 15 -2.60 41.72 22.63
C PHE A 15 -2.68 40.20 22.89
N LYS A 16 -3.20 39.79 24.06
CA LYS A 16 -3.46 38.37 24.36
C LYS A 16 -4.42 37.73 23.35
N ARG A 17 -5.48 38.43 22.95
CA ARG A 17 -6.49 37.89 22.04
C ARG A 17 -5.96 37.72 20.61
N ASN A 18 -5.12 38.64 20.12
CA ASN A 18 -4.48 38.48 18.82
C ASN A 18 -3.43 37.35 18.83
N ASN A 19 -2.57 37.30 19.84
CA ASN A 19 -1.57 36.23 19.94
C ASN A 19 -2.20 34.84 20.07
N PHE A 20 -3.35 34.73 20.76
CA PHE A 20 -4.06 33.44 20.85
C PHE A 20 -4.66 33.00 19.51
N LYS A 21 -5.17 33.94 18.71
CA LYS A 21 -5.65 33.64 17.34
C LYS A 21 -4.51 33.20 16.42
N ASP A 22 -3.35 33.84 16.53
CA ASP A 22 -2.19 33.48 15.71
C ASP A 22 -1.61 32.12 16.13
N LEU A 23 -1.57 31.82 17.43
CA LEU A 23 -1.21 30.49 17.92
C LEU A 23 -2.18 29.41 17.44
N GLN A 24 -3.48 29.69 17.41
CA GLN A 24 -4.46 28.75 16.85
C GLN A 24 -4.28 28.51 15.35
N LYS A 25 -3.97 29.56 14.57
CA LYS A 25 -3.65 29.43 13.14
C LYS A 25 -2.39 28.60 12.91
N VAL A 26 -1.31 28.89 13.65
CA VAL A 26 -0.05 28.12 13.57
C VAL A 26 -0.28 26.67 13.93
N ARG A 27 -1.05 26.39 15.00
CA ARG A 27 -1.39 25.02 15.39
C ARG A 27 -2.22 24.30 14.33
N GLY A 28 -3.14 25.00 13.66
CA GLY A 28 -3.88 24.48 12.52
C GLY A 28 -2.96 24.08 11.36
N ILE A 29 -2.04 24.97 10.97
CA ILE A 29 -1.06 24.71 9.89
C ILE A 29 -0.17 23.51 10.22
N VAL A 30 0.36 23.44 11.45
CA VAL A 30 1.20 22.31 11.89
C VAL A 30 0.44 21.00 11.86
N ASN A 31 -0.81 20.97 12.33
CA ASN A 31 -1.64 19.77 12.27
C ASN A 31 -1.93 19.35 10.82
N THR A 32 -2.18 20.29 9.92
CA THR A 32 -2.39 20.00 8.49
C THR A 32 -1.14 19.39 7.87
N ILE A 33 0.04 19.97 8.12
CA ILE A 33 1.31 19.43 7.61
C ILE A 33 1.58 18.04 8.18
N ALA A 34 1.38 17.84 9.49
CA ALA A 34 1.53 16.55 10.14
C ALA A 34 0.59 15.49 9.54
N PHE A 35 -0.67 15.86 9.25
CA PHE A 35 -1.62 14.98 8.59
C PHE A 35 -1.13 14.53 7.21
N PHE A 36 -0.64 15.45 6.37
CA PHE A 36 -0.10 15.10 5.05
C PHE A 36 1.14 14.21 5.12
N ILE A 37 2.03 14.43 6.10
CA ILE A 37 3.21 13.59 6.31
C ILE A 37 2.79 12.18 6.72
N VAL A 38 1.89 12.04 7.68
CA VAL A 38 1.39 10.74 8.15
C VAL A 38 0.66 10.00 7.02
N TRP A 39 -0.19 10.70 6.27
CA TRP A 39 -0.93 10.13 5.15
C TRP A 39 0.01 9.65 4.02
N GLY A 40 0.99 10.48 3.66
CA GLY A 40 2.01 10.13 2.66
C GLY A 40 2.84 8.92 3.09
N TYR A 41 3.23 8.87 4.36
CA TYR A 41 4.01 7.75 4.90
C TYR A 41 3.19 6.44 4.96
N ALA A 42 1.92 6.51 5.33
CA ALA A 42 1.02 5.36 5.31
C ALA A 42 0.84 4.81 3.89
N GLY A 43 0.63 5.69 2.89
CA GLY A 43 0.54 5.28 1.48
C GLY A 43 1.83 4.65 0.96
N TYR A 44 2.98 5.25 1.26
CA TYR A 44 4.30 4.71 0.90
C TYR A 44 4.55 3.34 1.54
N PHE A 45 4.18 3.16 2.81
CA PHE A 45 4.33 1.90 3.52
C PHE A 45 3.46 0.78 2.92
N ILE A 46 2.21 1.08 2.57
CA ILE A 46 1.30 0.12 1.92
C ILE A 46 1.84 -0.29 0.54
N ALA A 47 2.29 0.67 -0.27
CA ALA A 47 2.83 0.41 -1.60
C ALA A 47 4.13 -0.41 -1.55
N ASN A 48 5.09 -0.06 -0.68
CA ASN A 48 6.34 -0.79 -0.59
C ASN A 48 6.19 -2.20 0.00
N ARG A 49 5.26 -2.39 0.94
CA ARG A 49 4.98 -3.71 1.50
C ARG A 49 4.32 -4.62 0.47
N ALA A 50 3.37 -4.09 -0.30
CA ALA A 50 2.71 -4.82 -1.37
C ALA A 50 3.66 -5.11 -2.55
N ASP A 51 4.58 -4.22 -2.91
CA ASP A 51 5.57 -4.48 -3.97
C ASP A 51 6.60 -5.55 -3.56
N LYS A 52 7.06 -5.55 -2.31
CA LYS A 52 7.93 -6.62 -1.79
C LYS A 52 7.21 -7.97 -1.76
N SER A 53 5.97 -8.02 -1.26
CA SER A 53 5.19 -9.25 -1.25
C SER A 53 4.82 -9.74 -2.66
N ALA A 54 4.61 -8.87 -3.64
CA ALA A 54 4.43 -9.25 -5.05
C ALA A 54 5.66 -9.92 -5.66
N LYS A 55 6.86 -9.40 -5.37
CA LYS A 55 8.12 -10.00 -5.84
C LYS A 55 8.41 -11.36 -5.20
N GLU A 56 7.99 -11.57 -3.97
CA GLU A 56 8.24 -12.81 -3.22
C GLU A 56 7.21 -13.92 -3.50
N THR A 57 5.95 -13.56 -3.75
CA THR A 57 4.85 -14.53 -3.88
C THR A 57 4.38 -14.77 -5.31
N GLY A 58 4.73 -13.88 -6.26
CA GLY A 58 4.20 -13.92 -7.62
C GLY A 58 2.71 -13.55 -7.72
N ILE A 59 2.09 -13.13 -6.61
CA ILE A 59 0.69 -12.72 -6.55
C ILE A 59 0.57 -11.27 -7.05
N PRO A 60 -0.43 -10.94 -7.90
CA PRO A 60 -0.68 -9.57 -8.36
C PRO A 60 -0.82 -8.55 -7.22
N HIS A 61 -0.19 -7.39 -7.38
CA HIS A 61 -0.22 -6.30 -6.39
C HIS A 61 -1.64 -5.83 -6.04
N SER A 62 -2.57 -5.85 -7.00
CA SER A 62 -3.97 -5.47 -6.79
C SER A 62 -4.70 -6.41 -5.81
N LEU A 63 -4.43 -7.72 -5.86
CA LEU A 63 -5.01 -8.70 -4.95
C LEU A 63 -4.44 -8.55 -3.53
N GLN A 64 -3.13 -8.30 -3.42
CA GLN A 64 -2.49 -8.10 -2.12
C GLN A 64 -2.96 -6.83 -1.43
N VAL A 65 -3.08 -5.72 -2.17
CA VAL A 65 -3.63 -4.48 -1.64
C VAL A 65 -5.08 -4.67 -1.19
N ALA A 66 -5.90 -5.39 -1.96
CA ALA A 66 -7.27 -5.69 -1.57
C ALA A 66 -7.33 -6.54 -0.28
N GLN A 67 -6.46 -7.54 -0.15
CA GLN A 67 -6.35 -8.35 1.06
C GLN A 67 -5.92 -7.53 2.29
N ILE A 68 -4.94 -6.63 2.14
CA ILE A 68 -4.47 -5.74 3.22
C ILE A 68 -5.56 -4.77 3.67
N ILE A 69 -6.38 -4.28 2.73
CA ILE A 69 -7.47 -3.35 3.00
C ILE A 69 -8.71 -4.07 3.56
N GLY A 70 -8.78 -5.40 3.43
CA GLY A 70 -9.93 -6.21 3.86
C GLY A 70 -11.09 -6.22 2.86
N ASN A 71 -10.81 -5.95 1.59
CA ASN A 71 -11.80 -6.00 0.52
C ASN A 71 -11.95 -7.42 0.00
N LYS A 72 -13.20 -7.93 -0.01
CA LYS A 72 -13.54 -9.25 -0.56
C LYS A 72 -13.50 -9.29 -2.09
N TYR A 73 -13.73 -8.14 -2.75
CA TYR A 73 -13.83 -8.06 -4.20
C TYR A 73 -12.93 -6.97 -4.78
N ILE A 74 -12.35 -7.24 -5.95
CA ILE A 74 -11.72 -6.23 -6.81
C ILE A 74 -12.48 -6.10 -8.11
N THR A 75 -12.58 -4.87 -8.63
CA THR A 75 -13.12 -4.62 -9.96
C THR A 75 -11.96 -4.55 -10.94
N LYS A 76 -11.98 -5.43 -11.94
CA LYS A 76 -11.03 -5.42 -13.05
C LYS A 76 -11.72 -4.80 -14.25
N TRP A 77 -11.13 -3.73 -14.77
CA TRP A 77 -11.55 -3.14 -16.04
C TRP A 77 -10.80 -3.81 -17.18
N ASN A 78 -11.53 -4.39 -18.14
CA ASN A 78 -10.92 -4.96 -19.34
C ASN A 78 -10.80 -3.88 -20.42
N LEU A 79 -9.56 -3.52 -20.75
CA LEU A 79 -9.28 -2.48 -21.76
C LEU A 79 -9.71 -2.86 -23.18
N ASN A 80 -9.85 -4.16 -23.47
CA ASN A 80 -10.19 -4.66 -24.81
C ASN A 80 -11.70 -4.79 -25.01
N THR A 81 -12.45 -5.18 -23.98
CA THR A 81 -13.91 -5.37 -24.07
C THR A 81 -14.71 -4.18 -23.53
N GLY A 82 -14.07 -3.31 -22.73
CA GLY A 82 -14.74 -2.20 -22.07
C GLY A 82 -15.68 -2.65 -20.93
N GLU A 83 -15.56 -3.90 -20.48
CA GLU A 83 -16.40 -4.47 -19.44
C GLU A 83 -15.69 -4.45 -18.09
N THR A 84 -16.48 -4.34 -17.01
CA THR A 84 -16.05 -4.55 -15.64
C THR A 84 -16.34 -5.96 -15.18
N GLU A 85 -15.31 -6.67 -14.75
CA GLU A 85 -15.45 -7.95 -14.06
C GLU A 85 -15.17 -7.76 -12.57
N GLN A 86 -16.00 -8.37 -11.73
CA GLN A 86 -15.78 -8.41 -10.29
C GLN A 86 -15.12 -9.73 -9.93
N ILE A 87 -13.96 -9.66 -9.28
CA ILE A 87 -13.15 -10.82 -8.93
C ILE A 87 -13.16 -10.96 -7.41
N ASP A 88 -13.49 -12.15 -6.92
CA ASP A 88 -13.35 -12.51 -5.51
C ASP A 88 -11.88 -12.69 -5.17
N VAL A 89 -11.40 -11.92 -4.19
CA VAL A 89 -9.98 -11.84 -3.83
C VAL A 89 -9.49 -13.17 -3.26
N ASP A 90 -10.28 -13.82 -2.41
CA ASP A 90 -9.87 -15.08 -1.77
C ASP A 90 -9.77 -16.19 -2.81
N GLN A 91 -10.74 -16.26 -3.73
CA GLN A 91 -10.72 -17.24 -4.81
C GLN A 91 -9.55 -17.02 -5.76
N ALA A 92 -9.29 -15.76 -6.17
CA ALA A 92 -8.20 -15.43 -7.07
C ALA A 92 -6.82 -15.70 -6.45
N LEU A 93 -6.67 -15.54 -5.13
CA LEU A 93 -5.46 -15.91 -4.40
C LEU A 93 -5.22 -17.42 -4.43
N VAL A 94 -6.26 -18.22 -4.18
CA VAL A 94 -6.18 -19.69 -4.23
C VAL A 94 -5.83 -20.19 -5.63
N GLU A 95 -6.45 -19.62 -6.67
CA GLU A 95 -6.15 -19.97 -8.07
C GLU A 95 -4.69 -19.68 -8.42
N LYS A 96 -4.16 -18.53 -7.98
CA LYS A 96 -2.75 -18.17 -8.21
C LYS A 96 -1.79 -19.08 -7.46
N GLU A 97 -2.13 -19.50 -6.24
CA GLU A 97 -1.31 -20.44 -5.49
C GLU A 97 -1.28 -21.83 -6.16
N ILE A 98 -2.42 -22.30 -6.67
CA ILE A 98 -2.52 -23.56 -7.43
C ILE A 98 -1.70 -23.46 -8.72
N GLU A 99 -1.79 -22.35 -9.44
CA GLU A 99 -1.02 -22.11 -10.67
C GLU A 99 0.49 -22.15 -10.40
N ALA A 100 0.96 -21.49 -9.33
CA ALA A 100 2.36 -21.54 -8.92
C ALA A 100 2.81 -22.96 -8.58
N ARG A 101 1.99 -23.74 -7.87
CA ARG A 101 2.29 -25.15 -7.54
C ARG A 101 2.38 -26.03 -8.79
N LYS A 102 1.49 -25.82 -9.78
CA LYS A 102 1.53 -26.55 -11.06
C LYS A 102 2.81 -26.27 -11.82
N GLN A 103 3.24 -25.01 -11.91
CA GLN A 103 4.50 -24.65 -12.57
C GLN A 103 5.71 -25.30 -11.91
N VAL A 104 5.75 -25.36 -10.57
CA VAL A 104 6.83 -26.04 -9.84
C VAL A 104 6.85 -27.55 -10.12
N LEU A 105 5.68 -28.20 -10.17
CA LEU A 105 5.58 -29.62 -10.51
C LEU A 105 6.03 -29.91 -11.94
N GLU A 106 5.64 -29.07 -12.89
CA GLU A 106 6.07 -29.18 -14.29
C GLU A 106 7.60 -29.03 -14.43
N GLN A 107 8.20 -28.05 -13.75
CA GLN A 107 9.66 -27.90 -13.72
C GLN A 107 10.37 -29.11 -13.08
N ARG A 108 9.79 -29.72 -12.04
CA ARG A 108 10.35 -30.94 -11.45
C ARG A 108 10.32 -32.10 -12.43
N ARG A 109 9.18 -32.29 -13.11
CA ARG A 109 9.02 -33.32 -14.14
C ARG A 109 10.06 -33.17 -15.25
N LEU A 110 10.23 -31.96 -15.78
CA LEU A 110 11.23 -31.68 -16.83
C LEU A 110 12.67 -31.96 -16.35
N ARG A 111 12.98 -31.67 -15.08
CA ARG A 111 14.30 -31.99 -14.50
C ARG A 111 14.52 -33.49 -14.35
N GLU A 112 13.49 -34.25 -14.00
CA GLU A 112 13.57 -35.71 -13.90
C GLU A 112 13.72 -36.36 -15.28
N GLU A 113 12.97 -35.89 -16.28
CA GLU A 113 13.10 -36.32 -17.68
C GLU A 113 14.52 -36.02 -18.22
N ALA A 114 15.05 -34.82 -17.95
CA ALA A 114 16.43 -34.47 -18.32
C ALA A 114 17.49 -35.34 -17.61
N ARG A 115 17.27 -35.67 -16.32
CA ARG A 115 18.16 -36.57 -15.58
C ARG A 115 18.14 -37.98 -16.16
N GLN A 116 16.97 -38.54 -16.46
CA GLN A 116 16.86 -39.86 -17.08
C GLN A 116 17.52 -39.89 -18.46
N ALA A 117 17.29 -38.86 -19.28
CA ALA A 117 17.97 -38.73 -20.57
C ALA A 117 19.51 -38.72 -20.42
N SER A 118 20.03 -37.97 -19.43
CA SER A 118 21.47 -37.92 -19.17
C SER A 118 22.08 -39.25 -18.68
N LEU A 119 21.32 -40.02 -17.90
CA LEU A 119 21.72 -41.35 -17.44
C LEU A 119 21.80 -42.35 -18.61
N ILE A 120 20.80 -42.31 -19.50
CA ILE A 120 20.76 -43.17 -20.71
C ILE A 120 21.93 -42.86 -21.65
N THR A 121 22.28 -41.58 -21.82
CA THR A 121 23.42 -41.19 -22.67
C THR A 121 24.77 -41.60 -22.09
N ASN A 122 24.95 -41.57 -20.76
CA ASN A 122 26.20 -42.00 -20.11
C ASN A 122 26.39 -43.53 -20.11
N THR A 123 25.31 -44.31 -20.14
CA THR A 123 25.41 -45.79 -20.22
C THR A 123 25.72 -46.33 -21.61
N LYS A 124 25.73 -45.47 -22.65
CA LYS A 124 25.99 -45.86 -24.05
C LYS A 124 27.38 -45.45 -24.57
N SER A 125 28.23 -44.83 -23.76
CA SER A 125 29.66 -44.57 -24.08
C SER A 125 30.55 -45.56 -23.37
#